data_AF-A0AAW0CY46-F1
#
_entry.id   AF-A0AAW0CY46-F1
#
_cell.length_a   1.000
_cell.length_b   1.000
_cell.length_c   1.000
_cell.angle_alpha   90.00
_cell.angle_beta   90.00
_cell.angle_gamma   90.00
#
_symmetry.space_group_name_H-M   'P 1'
#
loop_
_entity.id
_entity.type
_entity.pdbx_description
1 polymer ?
#
loop_
_entity_poly.entity_id
_entity_poly.type
_entity_poly.pdbx_seq_one_letter_code
_entity_poly.pdbx_strand_id
1 'polypeptide(L)'
;MGFLAKPSLSNFGDASTASNTKRKYALTKEQKHMYASETLVNFRWISKIMASYSPHKLSSRDIPPLEVTDYLSEIGQFAEITYSPVPTKFIFDNLAILKEPGFPLEGYDSLDGATQVSEFIGKAADLSGYVTYRPQTRQLVLAFSGTTTMTQAMYDLRVAAHRHPSRRGHVHSGFWQLYKGIKALALEAVVAGLAQHADVSEFVVTGHSMGGAVAYLFLIDVFRDEALLPIGAVPVKLVVFGVPRSGNEELAQFWTELLESRRAKYGEASITEYSVKAYNDGVPSLPPLSFGYRHYARAPFYFLHGRLYQVPEEHREHGLFHVNEAEEDDHVVPQHPRGGHNYYNGRDMEKFARRAIWLEEALRGEGDWKERYRAKVAKHS
;
A
#
# COMPACT_ATOMS: atom_id res chain seq x y z
N MET A 1 -11.91 17.38 -74.83
CA MET A 1 -10.78 17.56 -73.91
C MET A 1 -10.86 18.98 -73.36
N GLY A 2 -11.00 19.11 -72.04
CA GLY A 2 -11.11 20.41 -71.35
C GLY A 2 -12.52 20.70 -70.86
N PHE A 3 -12.74 20.55 -69.55
CA PHE A 3 -13.85 21.20 -68.84
C PHE A 3 -13.36 21.73 -67.49
N LEU A 4 -13.65 23.02 -67.30
CA LEU A 4 -13.52 23.82 -66.10
C LEU A 4 -14.54 23.41 -65.04
N ALA A 5 -14.17 23.56 -63.76
CA ALA A 5 -14.81 24.45 -62.77
C ALA A 5 -14.69 23.89 -61.34
N LYS A 6 -14.20 24.73 -60.41
CA LYS A 6 -14.15 24.50 -58.97
C LYS A 6 -15.57 24.50 -58.36
N PRO A 7 -15.82 23.71 -57.29
CA PRO A 7 -16.90 23.99 -56.36
C PRO A 7 -16.42 24.58 -55.03
N SER A 8 -17.39 25.24 -54.39
CA SER A 8 -17.37 26.15 -53.26
C SER A 8 -17.13 25.52 -51.88
N LEU A 9 -16.54 26.31 -51.00
CA LEU A 9 -16.53 26.15 -49.54
C LEU A 9 -17.95 26.29 -48.97
N SER A 10 -18.40 25.30 -48.20
CA SER A 10 -19.27 25.52 -47.03
C SER A 10 -19.32 24.29 -46.12
N ASN A 11 -19.29 24.58 -44.82
CA ASN A 11 -19.78 23.79 -43.69
C ASN A 11 -19.07 22.46 -43.33
N PHE A 12 -18.04 22.58 -42.48
CA PHE A 12 -17.93 21.69 -41.32
C PHE A 12 -17.80 22.56 -40.07
N GLY A 13 -18.82 22.46 -39.20
CA GLY A 13 -18.86 23.13 -37.92
C GLY A 13 -17.73 22.68 -37.01
N ASP A 14 -17.22 23.63 -36.24
CA ASP A 14 -16.24 23.46 -35.19
C ASP A 14 -16.62 22.29 -34.27
N ALA A 15 -15.90 21.18 -34.41
CA ALA A 15 -15.77 20.20 -33.35
C ALA A 15 -14.93 20.86 -32.25
N SER A 16 -15.60 21.23 -31.17
CA SER A 16 -15.01 21.74 -29.93
C SER A 16 -13.79 20.89 -29.55
N THR A 17 -12.62 21.49 -29.67
CA THR A 17 -11.38 21.00 -29.09
C THR A 17 -11.55 21.02 -27.58
N ALA A 18 -11.96 19.89 -27.00
CA ALA A 18 -11.93 19.70 -25.56
C ALA A 18 -10.47 19.80 -25.11
N SER A 19 -10.14 20.98 -24.61
CA SER A 19 -8.89 21.37 -23.98
C SER A 19 -8.47 20.31 -22.95
N ASN A 20 -7.50 19.48 -23.34
CA ASN A 20 -6.84 18.51 -22.47
C ASN A 20 -5.84 19.24 -21.55
N THR A 21 -6.36 20.08 -20.66
CA THR A 21 -5.56 20.83 -19.68
C THR A 21 -5.36 19.97 -18.44
N LYS A 22 -4.19 19.33 -18.33
CA LYS A 22 -3.71 18.79 -17.05
C LYS A 22 -3.85 19.88 -15.98
N ARG A 23 -4.78 19.72 -15.04
CA ARG A 23 -4.97 20.61 -13.90
C ARG A 23 -3.67 20.65 -13.09
N LYS A 24 -2.87 21.70 -13.29
CA LYS A 24 -1.63 21.92 -12.55
C LYS A 24 -1.98 22.68 -11.28
N TYR A 25 -2.10 21.97 -10.15
CA TYR A 25 -2.21 22.60 -8.85
C TYR A 25 -0.96 23.46 -8.59
N ALA A 26 -1.16 24.76 -8.42
CA ALA A 26 -0.10 25.63 -7.90
C ALA A 26 0.16 25.22 -6.45
N LEU A 27 1.37 24.75 -6.16
CA LEU A 27 1.70 24.27 -4.81
C LEU A 27 1.71 25.43 -3.82
N THR A 28 1.09 25.21 -2.65
CA THR A 28 1.20 26.12 -1.50
C THR A 28 2.64 26.16 -0.97
N LYS A 29 2.96 27.12 -0.09
CA LYS A 29 4.29 27.20 0.52
C LYS A 29 4.59 25.95 1.36
N GLU A 30 3.60 25.46 2.08
CA GLU A 30 3.65 24.28 2.93
C GLU A 30 3.89 23.03 2.08
N GLN A 31 3.18 22.89 0.96
CA GLN A 31 3.40 21.78 0.03
C GLN A 31 4.78 21.82 -0.61
N LYS A 32 5.28 23.00 -1.01
CA LYS A 32 6.65 23.13 -1.54
C LYS A 32 7.69 22.69 -0.51
N HIS A 33 7.52 23.09 0.75
CA HIS A 33 8.41 22.68 1.83
C HIS A 33 8.34 21.16 2.08
N MET A 34 7.13 20.60 2.16
CA MET A 34 6.89 19.16 2.29
C MET A 34 7.61 18.38 1.19
N TYR A 35 7.39 18.72 -0.09
CA TYR A 35 8.05 18.03 -1.21
C TYR A 35 9.56 18.25 -1.27
N ALA A 36 10.07 19.38 -0.78
CA ALA A 36 11.51 19.62 -0.67
C ALA A 36 12.15 18.79 0.46
N SER A 37 11.35 18.31 1.41
CA SER A 37 11.78 17.49 2.55
C SER A 37 11.71 15.98 2.31
N GLU A 38 11.25 15.55 1.12
CA GLU A 38 11.22 14.14 0.74
C GLU A 38 12.63 13.57 0.67
N THR A 39 12.80 12.40 1.26
CA THR A 39 14.07 11.65 1.23
C THR A 39 13.88 10.23 0.74
N LEU A 40 12.66 9.69 0.84
CA LEU A 40 12.31 8.40 0.30
C LEU A 40 11.93 8.50 -1.18
N VAL A 41 12.11 7.40 -1.91
CA VAL A 41 11.78 7.35 -3.33
C VAL A 41 10.28 7.22 -3.51
N ASN A 42 9.66 8.18 -4.21
CA ASN A 42 8.22 8.22 -4.45
C ASN A 42 7.77 7.56 -5.78
N PHE A 43 8.71 7.04 -6.58
CA PHE A 43 8.43 6.30 -7.82
C PHE A 43 7.61 7.03 -8.90
N ARG A 44 7.44 8.36 -8.78
CA ARG A 44 6.71 9.19 -9.74
C ARG A 44 7.27 9.13 -11.15
N TRP A 45 8.60 8.98 -11.29
CA TRP A 45 9.24 8.83 -12.59
C TRP A 45 8.90 7.48 -13.23
N ILE A 46 8.76 6.41 -12.43
CA ILE A 46 8.31 5.09 -12.90
C ILE A 46 6.87 5.18 -13.38
N SER A 47 5.99 5.84 -12.63
CA SER A 47 4.60 6.03 -13.04
C SER A 47 4.52 6.67 -14.44
N LYS A 48 5.32 7.71 -14.71
CA LYS A 48 5.35 8.37 -16.03
C LYS A 48 5.74 7.47 -17.19
N ILE A 49 6.54 6.43 -16.95
CA ILE A 49 7.09 5.56 -18.01
C ILE A 49 6.29 4.25 -18.10
N MET A 50 5.88 3.72 -16.97
CA MET A 50 5.36 2.35 -16.84
C MET A 50 3.86 2.28 -16.57
N ALA A 51 3.26 3.33 -15.99
CA ALA A 51 1.83 3.31 -15.70
C ALA A 51 1.03 3.70 -16.94
N SER A 52 -0.02 2.93 -17.21
CA SER A 52 -1.01 3.24 -18.23
C SER A 52 -2.24 3.91 -17.60
N TYR A 53 -2.79 4.91 -18.29
CA TYR A 53 -4.13 5.41 -18.00
C TYR A 53 -5.19 4.41 -18.41
N SER A 54 -6.18 4.20 -17.55
CA SER A 54 -7.41 3.50 -17.91
C SER A 54 -8.25 4.35 -18.87
N PRO A 55 -8.90 3.73 -19.87
CA PRO A 55 -9.92 4.44 -20.65
C PRO A 55 -11.19 4.74 -19.84
N HIS A 56 -11.38 4.06 -18.71
CA HIS A 56 -12.49 4.32 -17.80
C HIS A 56 -12.21 5.54 -16.93
N LYS A 57 -13.19 6.44 -16.86
CA LYS A 57 -13.19 7.61 -16.00
C LYS A 57 -13.95 7.31 -14.71
N LEU A 58 -13.28 7.43 -13.58
CA LEU A 58 -13.87 7.24 -12.27
C LEU A 58 -14.82 8.40 -11.93
N SER A 59 -15.79 8.12 -11.08
CA SER A 59 -16.86 9.04 -10.68
C SER A 59 -17.30 8.75 -9.24
N SER A 60 -18.28 9.52 -8.77
CA SER A 60 -18.98 9.32 -7.49
C SER A 60 -19.61 7.92 -7.35
N ARG A 61 -19.93 7.25 -8.47
CA ARG A 61 -20.46 5.87 -8.46
C ARG A 61 -19.42 4.84 -8.04
N ASP A 62 -18.15 5.18 -8.21
CA ASP A 62 -17.02 4.34 -7.88
C ASP A 62 -16.52 4.60 -6.45
N ILE A 63 -17.14 5.52 -5.71
CA ILE A 63 -16.77 5.79 -4.31
C ILE A 63 -17.31 4.64 -3.45
N PRO A 64 -16.44 3.92 -2.71
CA PRO A 64 -16.90 2.88 -1.81
C PRO A 64 -17.58 3.46 -0.56
N PRO A 65 -18.29 2.64 0.22
CA PRO A 65 -18.80 3.05 1.52
C PRO A 65 -17.70 3.66 2.40
N LEU A 66 -18.06 4.66 3.21
CA LEU A 66 -17.10 5.42 4.03
C LEU A 66 -16.32 4.50 4.97
N GLU A 67 -16.97 3.46 5.48
CA GLU A 67 -16.40 2.46 6.38
C GLU A 67 -15.19 1.75 5.75
N VAL A 68 -15.17 1.58 4.43
CA VAL A 68 -14.01 1.00 3.72
C VAL A 68 -12.84 1.98 3.73
N THR A 69 -13.11 3.28 3.52
CA THR A 69 -12.09 4.32 3.54
C THR A 69 -11.48 4.47 4.93
N ASP A 70 -12.33 4.48 5.96
CA ASP A 70 -11.89 4.56 7.35
C ASP A 70 -11.08 3.33 7.74
N TYR A 71 -11.55 2.13 7.42
CA TYR A 71 -10.84 0.89 7.72
C TYR A 71 -9.47 0.80 7.03
N LEU A 72 -9.38 1.23 5.75
CA LEU A 72 -8.10 1.31 5.05
C LEU A 72 -7.15 2.32 5.70
N SER A 73 -7.69 3.47 6.13
CA SER A 73 -6.91 4.45 6.86
C SER A 73 -6.39 3.89 8.19
N GLU A 74 -7.23 3.17 8.95
CA GLU A 74 -6.84 2.53 10.20
C GLU A 74 -5.71 1.52 10.00
N ILE A 75 -5.90 0.55 9.11
CA ILE A 75 -4.92 -0.53 8.90
C ILE A 75 -3.64 0.00 8.27
N GLY A 76 -3.72 1.05 7.45
CA GLY A 76 -2.54 1.71 6.90
C GLY A 76 -1.57 2.21 7.95
N GLN A 77 -2.04 2.62 9.13
CA GLN A 77 -1.16 3.04 10.23
C GLN A 77 -0.24 1.90 10.67
N PHE A 78 -0.76 0.67 10.74
CA PHE A 78 0.03 -0.52 11.09
C PHE A 78 1.04 -0.88 9.99
N ALA A 79 0.67 -0.74 8.72
CA ALA A 79 1.61 -0.92 7.62
C ALA A 79 2.76 0.11 7.68
N GLU A 80 2.47 1.36 8.06
CA GLU A 80 3.45 2.44 8.13
C GLU A 80 4.45 2.26 9.29
N ILE A 81 4.03 1.73 10.45
CA ILE A 81 4.92 1.46 11.60
C ILE A 81 6.15 0.64 11.23
N THR A 82 6.04 -0.25 10.24
CA THR A 82 7.14 -1.09 9.76
C THR A 82 8.34 -0.31 9.21
N TYR A 83 8.17 0.98 8.89
CA TYR A 83 9.25 1.86 8.42
C TYR A 83 10.00 2.58 9.53
N SER A 84 9.62 2.37 10.79
CA SER A 84 10.34 2.92 11.93
C SER A 84 11.71 2.23 12.10
N PRO A 85 12.81 2.99 12.25
CA PRO A 85 14.09 2.41 12.69
C PRO A 85 14.10 2.08 14.20
N VAL A 86 13.10 2.53 14.95
CA VAL A 86 12.93 2.22 16.37
C VAL A 86 12.16 0.91 16.54
N PRO A 87 12.60 -0.02 17.41
CA PRO A 87 11.91 -1.29 17.64
C PRO A 87 10.43 -1.11 17.93
N THR A 88 9.58 -1.93 17.31
CA THR A 88 8.12 -1.80 17.45
C THR A 88 7.67 -1.97 18.90
N LYS A 89 8.40 -2.75 19.72
CA LYS A 89 8.14 -2.85 21.16
C LYS A 89 8.15 -1.49 21.84
N PHE A 90 9.21 -0.71 21.61
CA PHE A 90 9.33 0.63 22.18
C PHE A 90 8.19 1.53 21.71
N ILE A 91 7.80 1.42 20.44
CA ILE A 91 6.70 2.21 19.88
C ILE A 91 5.39 1.92 20.61
N PHE A 92 4.99 0.65 20.69
CA PHE A 92 3.74 0.24 21.31
C PHE A 92 3.74 0.50 22.84
N ASP A 93 4.88 0.38 23.51
CA ASP A 93 5.02 0.72 24.94
C ASP A 93 4.94 2.25 25.21
N ASN A 94 5.12 3.10 24.20
CA ASN A 94 5.22 4.56 24.33
C ASN A 94 4.19 5.33 23.48
N LEU A 95 3.10 4.70 23.04
CA LEU A 95 2.11 5.33 22.13
C LEU A 95 1.61 6.69 22.63
N ALA A 96 1.31 6.80 23.93
CA ALA A 96 0.76 8.03 24.50
C ALA A 96 1.63 9.26 24.22
N ILE A 97 2.96 9.15 24.38
CA ILE A 97 3.87 10.25 24.09
C ILE A 97 4.22 10.35 22.61
N LEU A 98 4.36 9.22 21.91
CA LEU A 98 4.72 9.24 20.50
C LEU A 98 3.62 9.81 19.60
N LYS A 99 2.38 9.86 20.08
CA LYS A 99 1.23 10.49 19.41
C LYS A 99 1.06 11.98 19.71
N GLU A 100 1.81 12.55 20.66
CA GLU A 100 1.74 13.99 20.95
C GLU A 100 2.08 14.85 19.72
N PRO A 101 1.57 16.08 19.62
CA PRO A 101 1.95 17.01 18.55
C PRO A 101 3.47 17.13 18.41
N GLY A 102 3.98 17.00 17.18
CA GLY A 102 5.42 17.02 16.90
C GLY A 102 6.14 15.66 17.00
N PHE A 103 5.54 14.65 17.62
CA PHE A 103 6.12 13.30 17.69
C PHE A 103 5.81 12.47 16.42
N PRO A 104 6.49 11.32 16.22
CA PRO A 104 6.37 10.58 14.95
C PRO A 104 4.96 10.10 14.65
N LEU A 105 4.17 9.75 15.68
CA LEU A 105 2.84 9.17 15.56
C LEU A 105 1.70 10.18 15.72
N GLU A 106 1.99 11.48 15.55
CA GLU A 106 0.95 12.52 15.52
C GLU A 106 -0.12 12.18 14.45
N GLY A 107 -1.36 11.94 14.89
CA GLY A 107 -2.49 11.53 14.03
C GLY A 107 -2.64 10.03 13.79
N TYR A 108 -1.87 9.17 14.49
CA TYR A 108 -1.98 7.71 14.40
C TYR A 108 -2.96 7.17 15.46
N ASP A 109 -4.23 7.55 15.33
CA ASP A 109 -5.24 7.25 16.34
C ASP A 109 -5.64 5.78 16.44
N SER A 110 -5.43 5.01 15.37
CA SER A 110 -5.88 3.61 15.29
C SER A 110 -4.96 2.64 16.03
N LEU A 111 -3.83 3.13 16.53
CA LEU A 111 -2.88 2.36 17.33
C LEU A 111 -3.30 2.25 18.80
N ASP A 112 -4.30 3.03 19.25
CA ASP A 112 -4.66 3.10 20.67
C ASP A 112 -5.07 1.74 21.22
N GLY A 113 -4.44 1.38 22.34
CA GLY A 113 -4.67 0.12 23.05
C GLY A 113 -4.11 -1.12 22.35
N ALA A 114 -3.49 -1.00 21.17
CA ALA A 114 -2.81 -2.11 20.52
C ALA A 114 -1.55 -2.52 21.31
N THR A 115 -1.28 -3.82 21.32
CA THR A 115 -0.16 -4.41 22.07
C THR A 115 0.70 -5.26 21.15
N GLN A 116 2.01 -5.02 21.14
CA GLN A 116 2.92 -5.81 20.34
C GLN A 116 2.99 -7.25 20.89
N VAL A 117 2.84 -8.22 19.98
CA VAL A 117 3.03 -9.64 20.26
C VAL A 117 4.48 -10.05 19.97
N SER A 118 4.97 -9.69 18.78
CA SER A 118 6.31 -10.07 18.33
C SER A 118 6.81 -9.16 17.21
N GLU A 119 8.13 -9.07 17.06
CA GLU A 119 8.83 -8.44 15.95
C GLU A 119 9.92 -9.40 15.46
N PHE A 120 10.12 -9.44 14.15
CA PHE A 120 11.07 -10.35 13.51
C PHE A 120 11.69 -9.71 12.28
N ILE A 121 12.92 -10.15 11.97
CA ILE A 121 13.68 -9.70 10.80
C ILE A 121 14.06 -10.93 9.98
N GLY A 122 13.61 -10.96 8.73
CA GLY A 122 13.89 -12.02 7.79
C GLY A 122 15.35 -12.02 7.33
N LYS A 123 15.84 -13.19 6.91
CA LYS A 123 17.24 -13.38 6.50
C LYS A 123 17.61 -12.75 5.14
N ALA A 124 16.64 -12.19 4.43
CA ALA A 124 16.81 -11.61 3.11
C ALA A 124 16.44 -10.12 3.16
N ALA A 125 17.41 -9.28 2.80
CA ALA A 125 17.29 -7.82 2.75
C ALA A 125 16.79 -7.17 4.07
N ASP A 126 17.01 -7.83 5.21
CA ASP A 126 16.57 -7.41 6.53
C ASP A 126 15.09 -6.97 6.57
N LEU A 127 14.25 -7.66 5.77
CA LEU A 127 12.82 -7.44 5.75
C LEU A 127 12.25 -7.65 7.15
N SER A 128 11.65 -6.62 7.74
CA SER A 128 11.04 -6.75 9.06
C SER A 128 9.54 -7.05 8.93
N GLY A 129 9.02 -7.67 9.98
CA GLY A 129 7.59 -7.78 10.20
C GLY A 129 7.31 -7.84 11.69
N TYR A 130 6.06 -7.58 12.04
CA TYR A 130 5.63 -7.67 13.42
C TYR A 130 4.17 -8.15 13.50
N VAL A 131 3.83 -8.69 14.66
CA VAL A 131 2.46 -9.05 15.03
C VAL A 131 2.03 -8.17 16.19
N THR A 132 0.85 -7.60 16.09
CA THR A 132 0.22 -6.82 17.17
C THR A 132 -1.21 -7.29 17.36
N TYR A 133 -1.69 -7.23 18.60
CA TYR A 133 -3.07 -7.52 18.96
C TYR A 133 -3.80 -6.22 19.28
N ARG A 134 -5.00 -6.04 18.71
CA ARG A 134 -5.91 -4.91 18.95
C ARG A 134 -7.08 -5.40 19.81
N PRO A 135 -7.08 -5.17 21.14
CA PRO A 135 -8.15 -5.66 22.02
C PRO A 135 -9.54 -5.13 21.69
N GLN A 136 -9.64 -3.88 21.24
CA GLN A 136 -10.91 -3.18 20.97
C GLN A 136 -11.69 -3.84 19.83
N THR A 137 -10.98 -4.35 18.83
CA THR A 137 -11.53 -5.00 17.64
C THR A 137 -11.28 -6.51 17.62
N ARG A 138 -10.58 -7.04 18.64
CA ARG A 138 -10.11 -8.43 18.73
C ARG A 138 -9.39 -8.90 17.47
N GLN A 139 -8.58 -8.00 16.91
CA GLN A 139 -7.81 -8.27 15.69
C GLN A 139 -6.38 -8.65 16.03
N LEU A 140 -5.89 -9.69 15.37
CA LEU A 140 -4.46 -9.94 15.27
C LEU A 140 -3.97 -9.37 13.93
N VAL A 141 -3.02 -8.44 13.96
CA VAL A 141 -2.49 -7.78 12.77
C VAL A 141 -1.05 -8.22 12.54
N LEU A 142 -0.79 -8.84 11.39
CA LEU A 142 0.53 -9.14 10.86
C LEU A 142 0.91 -8.09 9.83
N ALA A 143 1.96 -7.31 10.09
CA ALA A 143 2.44 -6.29 9.16
C ALA A 143 3.83 -6.64 8.63
N PHE A 144 4.04 -6.51 7.32
CA PHE A 144 5.32 -6.68 6.65
C PHE A 144 5.87 -5.35 6.14
N SER A 145 7.16 -5.10 6.34
CA SER A 145 7.83 -3.89 5.89
C SER A 145 8.00 -3.84 4.37
N GLY A 146 8.11 -2.63 3.83
CA GLY A 146 8.79 -2.45 2.55
C GLY A 146 10.31 -2.53 2.71
N THR A 147 11.03 -2.24 1.63
CA THR A 147 12.49 -2.07 1.66
C THR A 147 12.81 -0.60 1.41
N THR A 148 13.80 -0.07 2.12
CA THR A 148 14.28 1.30 1.92
C THR A 148 15.18 1.41 0.68
N THR A 149 15.73 0.29 0.19
CA THR A 149 16.54 0.22 -1.05
C THR A 149 15.72 -0.16 -2.27
N MET A 150 14.41 0.06 -2.21
CA MET A 150 13.44 -0.42 -3.19
C MET A 150 13.74 -0.07 -4.64
N THR A 151 14.42 1.04 -4.90
CA THR A 151 14.88 1.35 -6.25
C THR A 151 15.87 0.30 -6.75
N GLN A 152 16.89 -0.04 -5.96
CA GLN A 152 17.82 -1.12 -6.29
C GLN A 152 17.11 -2.46 -6.33
N ALA A 153 16.26 -2.76 -5.34
CA ALA A 153 15.48 -3.99 -5.37
C ALA A 153 14.67 -4.11 -6.65
N MET A 154 13.93 -3.09 -7.08
CA MET A 154 13.10 -3.12 -8.30
C MET A 154 13.90 -3.18 -9.61
N TYR A 155 15.17 -2.77 -9.62
CA TYR A 155 16.08 -2.92 -10.76
C TYR A 155 16.88 -4.23 -10.75
N ASP A 156 17.35 -4.67 -9.58
CA ASP A 156 18.06 -5.94 -9.34
C ASP A 156 17.12 -7.15 -9.22
N LEU A 157 15.81 -6.90 -9.08
CA LEU A 157 14.72 -7.84 -9.29
C LEU A 157 14.85 -8.31 -10.76
N ARG A 158 15.76 -9.26 -10.98
CA ARG A 158 15.85 -10.04 -12.20
C ARG A 158 14.42 -10.49 -12.46
N VAL A 159 13.85 -10.06 -13.58
CA VAL A 159 12.51 -10.45 -14.08
C VAL A 159 12.32 -11.97 -14.15
N ALA A 160 13.42 -12.72 -13.94
CA ALA A 160 13.46 -14.13 -13.57
C ALA A 160 12.29 -14.55 -12.66
N ALA A 161 11.38 -15.26 -13.31
CA ALA A 161 10.31 -16.01 -12.73
C ALA A 161 10.85 -17.23 -11.98
N HIS A 162 10.34 -17.46 -10.77
CA HIS A 162 10.48 -18.71 -10.03
C HIS A 162 9.16 -19.47 -10.12
N ARG A 163 9.20 -20.76 -10.49
CA ARG A 163 7.97 -21.58 -10.49
C ARG A 163 7.47 -21.72 -9.05
N HIS A 164 6.23 -21.30 -8.79
CA HIS A 164 5.68 -21.35 -7.45
C HIS A 164 5.54 -22.81 -6.96
N PRO A 165 5.75 -23.13 -5.66
CA PRO A 165 5.65 -24.51 -5.16
C PRO A 165 4.28 -25.19 -5.35
N SER A 166 3.21 -24.41 -5.54
CA SER A 166 1.90 -24.95 -5.94
C SER A 166 1.90 -25.56 -7.35
N ARG A 167 2.96 -25.31 -8.14
CA ARG A 167 3.06 -25.59 -9.58
C ARG A 167 2.06 -24.83 -10.45
N ARG A 168 1.26 -23.94 -9.85
CA ARG A 168 0.28 -23.05 -10.49
C ARG A 168 0.92 -21.68 -10.69
N GLY A 169 1.60 -21.51 -11.82
CA GLY A 169 2.21 -20.24 -12.19
C GLY A 169 3.61 -19.98 -11.62
N HIS A 170 4.01 -18.72 -11.78
CA HIS A 170 5.32 -18.22 -11.44
C HIS A 170 5.21 -16.99 -10.54
N VAL A 171 6.12 -16.92 -9.58
CA VAL A 171 6.32 -15.80 -8.68
C VAL A 171 7.62 -15.09 -9.06
N HIS A 172 7.71 -13.80 -8.82
CA HIS A 172 8.97 -13.09 -8.97
C HIS A 172 10.03 -13.68 -8.03
N SER A 173 11.21 -14.02 -8.55
CA SER A 173 12.29 -14.66 -7.77
C SER A 173 12.71 -13.88 -6.52
N GLY A 174 12.89 -12.56 -6.62
CA GLY A 174 13.22 -11.72 -5.46
C GLY A 174 12.11 -11.67 -4.38
N PHE A 175 10.84 -11.43 -4.74
CA PHE A 175 9.74 -11.50 -3.77
C PHE A 175 9.63 -12.88 -3.12
N TRP A 176 9.89 -13.93 -3.88
CA TRP A 176 9.94 -15.30 -3.35
C TRP A 176 11.09 -15.50 -2.36
N GLN A 177 12.29 -14.96 -2.64
CA GLN A 177 13.43 -15.03 -1.73
C GLN A 177 13.15 -14.30 -0.41
N LEU A 178 12.56 -13.11 -0.48
CA LEU A 178 12.14 -12.32 0.67
C LEU A 178 11.13 -13.09 1.52
N TYR A 179 10.06 -13.59 0.88
CA TYR A 179 9.05 -14.39 1.55
C TYR A 179 9.64 -15.63 2.24
N LYS A 180 10.48 -16.42 1.54
CA LYS A 180 11.15 -17.57 2.17
C LYS A 180 12.02 -17.19 3.36
N GLY A 181 12.67 -16.02 3.30
CA GLY A 181 13.54 -15.52 4.37
C GLY A 181 12.79 -15.15 5.65
N ILE A 182 11.48 -14.89 5.56
CA ILE A 182 10.66 -14.42 6.69
C ILE A 182 9.52 -15.36 7.08
N LYS A 183 9.12 -16.29 6.21
CA LYS A 183 7.95 -17.19 6.37
C LYS A 183 7.88 -17.85 7.74
N ALA A 184 8.95 -18.51 8.17
CA ALA A 184 8.95 -19.28 9.42
C ALA A 184 8.73 -18.38 10.65
N LEU A 185 9.37 -17.22 10.67
CA LEU A 185 9.26 -16.24 11.76
C LEU A 185 7.84 -15.65 11.81
N ALA A 186 7.26 -15.34 10.65
CA ALA A 186 5.89 -14.84 10.57
C ALA A 186 4.87 -15.88 11.07
N LEU A 187 5.00 -17.15 10.66
CA LEU A 187 4.13 -18.23 11.15
C LEU A 187 4.25 -18.41 12.66
N GLU A 188 5.46 -18.45 13.19
CA GLU A 188 5.72 -18.56 14.63
C GLU A 188 5.09 -17.39 15.42
N ALA A 189 5.30 -16.15 14.94
CA ALA A 189 4.73 -14.96 15.57
C ALA A 189 3.20 -14.95 15.57
N VAL A 190 2.56 -15.37 14.48
CA VAL A 190 1.10 -15.44 14.39
C VAL A 190 0.56 -16.55 15.29
N VAL A 191 1.18 -17.73 15.31
CA VAL A 191 0.80 -18.82 16.21
C VAL A 191 0.92 -18.39 17.68
N ALA A 192 2.00 -17.69 18.04
CA ALA A 192 2.17 -17.13 19.37
C ALA A 192 1.06 -16.12 19.71
N GLY A 193 0.70 -15.23 18.78
CA GLY A 193 -0.39 -14.27 18.97
C GLY A 193 -1.76 -14.92 19.16
N LEU A 194 -2.09 -15.93 18.35
CA LEU A 194 -3.34 -16.69 18.50
C LEU A 194 -3.39 -17.48 19.82
N ALA A 195 -2.25 -17.99 20.29
CA ALA A 195 -2.17 -18.69 21.57
C ALA A 195 -2.28 -17.74 22.78
N GLN A 196 -1.70 -16.54 22.68
CA GLN A 196 -1.77 -15.51 23.73
C GLN A 196 -3.16 -14.85 23.81
N HIS A 197 -3.85 -14.75 22.68
CA HIS A 197 -5.14 -14.06 22.55
C HIS A 197 -6.20 -14.98 21.95
N ALA A 198 -6.79 -15.84 22.78
CA ALA A 198 -7.79 -16.83 22.35
C ALA A 198 -9.12 -16.21 21.87
N ASP A 199 -9.33 -14.91 22.09
CA ASP A 199 -10.54 -14.18 21.68
C ASP A 199 -10.41 -13.48 20.32
N VAL A 200 -9.30 -13.67 19.60
CA VAL A 200 -9.09 -13.15 18.24
C VAL A 200 -10.26 -13.56 17.34
N SER A 201 -10.97 -12.56 16.83
CA SER A 201 -12.12 -12.74 15.93
C SER A 201 -11.85 -12.30 14.50
N GLU A 202 -10.69 -11.70 14.21
CA GLU A 202 -10.28 -11.34 12.87
C GLU A 202 -8.74 -11.34 12.77
N PHE A 203 -8.22 -11.87 11.67
CA PHE A 203 -6.78 -11.86 11.36
C PHE A 203 -6.51 -10.94 10.17
N VAL A 204 -5.73 -9.89 10.39
CA VAL A 204 -5.40 -8.91 9.36
C VAL A 204 -3.95 -9.13 8.93
N VAL A 205 -3.71 -9.25 7.64
CA VAL A 205 -2.38 -9.22 7.05
C VAL A 205 -2.24 -7.94 6.24
N THR A 206 -1.20 -7.16 6.53
CA THR A 206 -0.99 -5.88 5.87
C THR A 206 0.46 -5.67 5.44
N GLY A 207 0.65 -4.76 4.49
CA GLY A 207 1.96 -4.36 4.03
C GLY A 207 1.87 -3.24 3.00
N HIS A 208 2.83 -2.33 3.07
CA HIS A 208 3.03 -1.32 2.04
C HIS A 208 4.14 -1.77 1.10
N SER A 209 3.96 -1.46 -0.17
CA SER A 209 4.94 -1.73 -1.21
C SER A 209 5.32 -3.21 -1.32
N MET A 210 6.62 -3.52 -1.28
CA MET A 210 7.15 -4.88 -1.22
C MET A 210 6.55 -5.72 -0.07
N GLY A 211 6.22 -5.11 1.07
CA GLY A 211 5.54 -5.80 2.17
C GLY A 211 4.17 -6.34 1.76
N GLY A 212 3.47 -5.64 0.86
CA GLY A 212 2.22 -6.13 0.27
C GLY A 212 2.42 -7.37 -0.60
N ALA A 213 3.52 -7.45 -1.36
CA ALA A 213 3.83 -8.64 -2.16
C ALA A 213 4.14 -9.84 -1.26
N VAL A 214 4.85 -9.63 -0.15
CA VAL A 214 5.13 -10.67 0.86
C VAL A 214 3.85 -11.09 1.57
N ALA A 215 2.94 -10.16 1.89
CA ALA A 215 1.63 -10.45 2.47
C ALA A 215 0.79 -11.38 1.57
N TYR A 216 0.77 -11.13 0.27
CA TYR A 216 0.13 -12.03 -0.71
C TYR A 216 0.74 -13.43 -0.70
N LEU A 217 2.07 -13.53 -0.77
CA LEU A 217 2.75 -14.82 -0.78
C LEU A 217 2.54 -15.59 0.53
N PHE A 218 2.48 -14.88 1.66
CA PHE A 218 2.14 -15.47 2.95
C PHE A 218 0.74 -16.10 2.94
N LEU A 219 -0.29 -15.36 2.52
CA LEU A 219 -1.65 -15.88 2.48
C LEU A 219 -1.86 -16.95 1.40
N ILE A 220 -1.17 -16.87 0.25
CA ILE A 220 -1.19 -17.94 -0.76
C ILE A 220 -0.72 -19.27 -0.14
N ASP A 221 0.36 -19.26 0.63
CA ASP A 221 0.87 -20.50 1.23
C ASP A 221 -0.02 -20.98 2.38
N VAL A 222 -0.51 -20.07 3.24
CA VAL A 222 -1.43 -20.39 4.33
C VAL A 222 -2.75 -20.98 3.83
N PHE A 223 -3.34 -20.43 2.76
CA PHE A 223 -4.61 -20.95 2.22
C PHE A 223 -4.43 -22.20 1.37
N ARG A 224 -3.26 -22.39 0.76
CA ARG A 224 -2.92 -23.63 0.06
C ARG A 224 -2.71 -24.80 1.04
N ASP A 225 -2.11 -24.52 2.18
CA ASP A 225 -1.78 -25.52 3.20
C ASP A 225 -2.20 -25.00 4.59
N GLU A 226 -3.48 -25.22 4.94
CA GLU A 226 -4.05 -24.79 6.21
C GLU A 226 -3.35 -25.41 7.44
N ALA A 227 -2.53 -26.46 7.26
CA ALA A 227 -1.72 -27.02 8.34
C ALA A 227 -0.56 -26.09 8.76
N LEU A 228 -0.16 -25.13 7.90
CA LEU A 228 0.87 -24.14 8.23
C LEU A 228 0.40 -23.16 9.30
N LEU A 229 -0.88 -22.80 9.27
CA LEU A 229 -1.48 -21.88 10.23
C LEU A 229 -2.95 -22.25 10.46
N PRO A 230 -3.31 -22.83 11.62
CA PRO A 230 -4.66 -23.30 11.92
C PRO A 230 -5.60 -22.13 12.27
N ILE A 231 -5.79 -21.19 11.34
CA ILE A 231 -6.64 -20.01 11.52
C ILE A 231 -8.14 -20.36 11.45
N GLY A 232 -8.47 -21.54 10.92
CA GLY A 232 -9.84 -22.06 10.83
C GLY A 232 -10.81 -21.07 10.17
N ALA A 233 -11.97 -20.90 10.80
CA ALA A 233 -13.04 -20.02 10.35
C ALA A 233 -12.85 -18.54 10.71
N VAL A 234 -11.76 -18.16 11.40
CA VAL A 234 -11.50 -16.76 11.73
C VAL A 234 -11.43 -15.94 10.44
N PRO A 235 -12.26 -14.89 10.27
CA PRO A 235 -12.19 -13.97 9.15
C PRO A 235 -10.78 -13.44 8.93
N VAL A 236 -10.30 -13.51 7.69
CA VAL A 236 -9.00 -12.97 7.31
C VAL A 236 -9.21 -11.73 6.44
N LYS A 237 -8.43 -10.67 6.70
CA LYS A 237 -8.41 -9.48 5.84
C LYS A 237 -7.00 -9.23 5.32
N LEU A 238 -6.86 -9.15 4.01
CA LEU A 238 -5.63 -8.70 3.36
C LEU A 238 -5.76 -7.23 3.02
N VAL A 239 -4.89 -6.38 3.56
CA VAL A 239 -4.91 -4.93 3.33
C VAL A 239 -3.54 -4.45 2.87
N VAL A 240 -3.40 -4.11 1.59
CA VAL A 240 -2.09 -3.77 1.01
C VAL A 240 -2.13 -2.45 0.25
N PHE A 241 -1.00 -1.74 0.27
CA PHE A 241 -0.88 -0.39 -0.28
C PHE A 241 0.32 -0.35 -1.24
N GLY A 242 0.15 0.19 -2.45
CA GLY A 242 1.26 0.39 -3.40
C GLY A 242 1.97 -0.88 -3.82
N VAL A 243 1.26 -2.01 -3.82
CA VAL A 243 1.85 -3.34 -4.04
C VAL A 243 2.32 -3.52 -5.49
N PRO A 244 3.58 -3.96 -5.73
CA PRO A 244 4.03 -4.36 -7.06
C PRO A 244 3.38 -5.68 -7.49
N ARG A 245 3.37 -5.98 -8.78
CA ARG A 245 2.97 -7.31 -9.28
C ARG A 245 4.02 -8.34 -8.86
N SER A 246 3.62 -9.42 -8.18
CA SER A 246 4.59 -10.44 -7.74
C SER A 246 4.37 -11.81 -8.34
N GLY A 247 3.32 -12.00 -9.13
CA GLY A 247 3.01 -13.25 -9.80
C GLY A 247 2.57 -13.07 -11.25
N ASN A 248 2.63 -14.14 -12.02
CA ASN A 248 2.04 -14.19 -13.35
C ASN A 248 0.51 -14.42 -13.29
N GLU A 249 -0.14 -14.35 -14.45
CA GLU A 249 -1.57 -14.62 -14.61
C GLU A 249 -2.03 -15.93 -13.94
N GLU A 250 -1.31 -17.03 -14.16
CA GLU A 250 -1.68 -18.33 -13.58
C GLU A 250 -1.63 -18.34 -12.05
N LEU A 251 -0.65 -17.64 -11.45
CA LEU A 251 -0.59 -17.51 -9.99
C LEU A 251 -1.68 -16.57 -9.47
N ALA A 252 -2.10 -15.56 -10.24
CA ALA A 252 -3.22 -14.70 -9.88
C ALA A 252 -4.59 -15.40 -9.96
N GLN A 253 -4.76 -16.27 -10.93
CA GLN A 253 -5.92 -17.18 -11.01
C GLN A 253 -5.91 -18.14 -9.81
N PHE A 254 -4.76 -18.71 -9.47
CA PHE A 254 -4.64 -19.57 -8.29
C PHE A 254 -4.99 -18.83 -6.98
N TRP A 255 -4.58 -17.57 -6.82
CA TRP A 255 -5.03 -16.75 -5.69
C TRP A 255 -6.55 -16.62 -5.63
N THR A 256 -7.20 -16.35 -6.76
CA THR A 256 -8.67 -16.25 -6.85
C THR A 256 -9.34 -17.55 -6.41
N GLU A 257 -8.85 -18.69 -6.90
CA GLU A 257 -9.35 -20.03 -6.52
C GLU A 257 -9.21 -20.30 -5.02
N LEU A 258 -8.11 -19.85 -4.39
CA LEU A 258 -7.92 -19.97 -2.94
C LEU A 258 -8.94 -19.14 -2.16
N LEU A 259 -9.25 -17.91 -2.61
CA LEU A 259 -10.29 -17.09 -1.97
C LEU A 259 -11.68 -17.72 -2.12
N GLU A 260 -12.01 -18.23 -3.31
CA GLU A 260 -13.27 -18.92 -3.56
C GLU A 260 -13.40 -20.20 -2.72
N SER A 261 -12.33 -20.99 -2.62
CA SER A 261 -12.29 -22.18 -1.76
C SER A 261 -12.50 -21.84 -0.29
N ARG A 262 -11.86 -20.77 0.19
CA ARG A 262 -12.04 -20.29 1.57
C ARG A 262 -13.48 -19.83 1.82
N ARG A 263 -14.07 -19.05 0.91
CA ARG A 263 -15.47 -18.59 0.99
C ARG A 263 -16.46 -19.75 0.96
N ALA A 264 -16.24 -20.74 0.10
CA ALA A 264 -17.07 -21.93 0.02
C ALA A 264 -17.03 -22.75 1.33
N LYS A 265 -15.88 -22.77 2.02
CA LYS A 265 -15.68 -23.54 3.25
C LYS A 265 -16.14 -22.82 4.52
N TYR A 266 -15.89 -21.52 4.63
CA TYR A 266 -16.07 -20.74 5.87
C TYR A 266 -17.05 -19.57 5.73
N GLY A 267 -17.67 -19.38 4.56
CA GLY A 267 -18.64 -18.31 4.26
C GLY A 267 -18.01 -17.09 3.59
N GLU A 268 -18.85 -16.26 2.95
CA GLU A 268 -18.41 -15.11 2.14
C GLU A 268 -17.52 -14.12 2.91
N ALA A 269 -17.84 -13.89 4.19
CA ALA A 269 -17.10 -12.99 5.08
C ALA A 269 -15.77 -13.56 5.61
N SER A 270 -15.41 -14.80 5.27
CA SER A 270 -14.19 -15.45 5.77
C SER A 270 -12.89 -14.88 5.20
N ILE A 271 -12.98 -14.15 4.09
CA ILE A 271 -11.85 -13.45 3.47
C ILE A 271 -12.28 -12.17 2.76
N THR A 272 -11.63 -11.06 3.11
CA THR A 272 -11.76 -9.79 2.40
C THR A 272 -10.39 -9.29 1.95
N GLU A 273 -10.33 -8.75 0.74
CA GLU A 273 -9.11 -8.20 0.15
C GLU A 273 -9.32 -6.72 -0.16
N TYR A 274 -8.41 -5.88 0.33
CA TYR A 274 -8.31 -4.48 0.01
C TYR A 274 -6.90 -4.19 -0.51
N SER A 275 -6.80 -3.82 -1.80
CA SER A 275 -5.52 -3.48 -2.44
C SER A 275 -5.60 -2.07 -2.99
N VAL A 276 -4.76 -1.17 -2.50
CA VAL A 276 -4.84 0.26 -2.82
C VAL A 276 -3.67 0.68 -3.71
N LYS A 277 -3.98 1.30 -4.84
CA LYS A 277 -3.04 2.06 -5.68
C LYS A 277 -3.23 3.55 -5.42
N ALA A 278 -2.18 4.35 -5.55
CA ALA A 278 -2.29 5.79 -5.38
C ALA A 278 -1.89 6.54 -6.66
N TYR A 279 -2.42 7.74 -6.81
CA TYR A 279 -2.04 8.63 -7.90
C TYR A 279 -0.53 8.84 -7.94
N ASN A 280 0.04 8.71 -9.15
CA ASN A 280 1.45 8.95 -9.44
C ASN A 280 2.42 8.03 -8.66
N ASP A 281 1.93 6.92 -8.10
CA ASP A 281 2.76 5.82 -7.65
C ASP A 281 3.08 4.89 -8.84
N GLY A 282 4.37 4.66 -9.08
CA GLY A 282 4.85 3.76 -10.12
C GLY A 282 5.02 2.30 -9.70
N VAL A 283 5.07 2.00 -8.40
CA VAL A 283 5.36 0.64 -7.90
C VAL A 283 4.33 -0.39 -8.37
N PRO A 284 3.01 -0.12 -8.33
CA PRO A 284 2.01 -1.05 -8.88
C PRO A 284 2.16 -1.32 -10.37
N SER A 285 2.88 -0.46 -11.11
CA SER A 285 3.12 -0.67 -12.54
C SER A 285 4.29 -1.62 -12.82
N LEU A 286 4.94 -2.15 -11.78
CA LEU A 286 6.09 -3.02 -11.88
C LEU A 286 5.88 -4.38 -11.21
N PRO A 287 6.50 -5.45 -11.75
CA PRO A 287 7.04 -5.54 -13.10
C PRO A 287 5.96 -5.29 -14.17
N PRO A 288 6.37 -4.94 -15.41
CA PRO A 288 5.44 -4.64 -16.49
C PRO A 288 4.56 -5.82 -16.89
N LEU A 289 3.36 -5.52 -17.39
CA LEU A 289 2.40 -6.51 -17.92
C LEU A 289 2.94 -7.34 -19.08
N SER A 290 3.82 -6.75 -19.90
CA SER A 290 4.46 -7.40 -21.05
C SER A 290 5.36 -8.56 -20.65
N PHE A 291 5.78 -8.65 -19.39
CA PHE A 291 6.50 -9.79 -18.83
C PHE A 291 5.57 -10.84 -18.20
N GLY A 292 4.25 -10.73 -18.40
CA GLY A 292 3.27 -11.70 -17.94
C GLY A 292 2.84 -11.57 -16.47
N TYR A 293 3.39 -10.59 -15.75
CA TYR A 293 3.01 -10.28 -14.37
C TYR A 293 1.60 -9.66 -14.32
N ARG A 294 0.86 -9.95 -13.26
CA ARG A 294 -0.51 -9.47 -13.02
C ARG A 294 -0.70 -9.01 -11.58
N HIS A 295 -1.71 -8.18 -11.36
CA HIS A 295 -2.19 -7.95 -10.00
C HIS A 295 -3.02 -9.14 -9.52
N TYR A 296 -2.92 -9.42 -8.23
CA TYR A 296 -3.75 -10.43 -7.57
C TYR A 296 -5.18 -9.94 -7.33
N ALA A 297 -5.32 -8.69 -6.86
CA ALA A 297 -6.62 -8.12 -6.56
C ALA A 297 -7.47 -7.94 -7.81
N ARG A 298 -8.68 -8.50 -7.78
CA ARG A 298 -9.65 -8.38 -8.89
C ARG A 298 -10.24 -6.98 -8.98
N ALA A 299 -10.63 -6.38 -7.85
CA ALA A 299 -11.21 -5.04 -7.78
C ALA A 299 -10.40 -4.16 -6.80
N PRO A 300 -9.23 -3.65 -7.20
CA PRO A 300 -8.42 -2.80 -6.33
C PRO A 300 -9.08 -1.43 -6.13
N PHE A 301 -8.54 -0.64 -5.19
CA PHE A 301 -8.90 0.75 -4.99
C PHE A 301 -7.84 1.67 -5.60
N TYR A 302 -8.27 2.88 -5.97
CA TYR A 302 -7.42 3.96 -6.44
C TYR A 302 -7.62 5.18 -5.54
N PHE A 303 -6.55 5.58 -4.87
CA PHE A 303 -6.49 6.75 -4.00
C PHE A 303 -6.00 7.97 -4.78
N LEU A 304 -6.84 8.99 -4.88
CA LEU A 304 -6.53 10.26 -5.53
C LEU A 304 -6.92 11.40 -4.60
N HIS A 305 -5.93 12.16 -4.14
CA HIS A 305 -6.13 13.47 -3.50
C HIS A 305 -7.10 13.46 -2.30
N GLY A 306 -7.04 12.42 -1.47
CA GLY A 306 -7.89 12.29 -0.29
C GLY A 306 -9.21 11.54 -0.53
N ARG A 307 -9.48 11.14 -1.78
CA ARG A 307 -10.64 10.32 -2.14
C ARG A 307 -10.21 8.93 -2.61
N LEU A 308 -11.01 7.94 -2.24
CA LEU A 308 -10.82 6.55 -2.64
C LEU A 308 -11.89 6.18 -3.67
N TYR A 309 -11.49 5.44 -4.69
CA TYR A 309 -12.38 4.93 -5.74
C TYR A 309 -12.15 3.43 -5.90
N GLN A 310 -13.22 2.65 -6.00
CA GLN A 310 -13.16 1.25 -6.38
C GLN A 310 -12.93 1.16 -7.89
N VAL A 311 -11.90 0.41 -8.29
CA VAL A 311 -11.55 0.21 -9.70
C VAL A 311 -12.34 -0.99 -10.24
N PRO A 312 -13.06 -0.85 -11.36
CA PRO A 312 -13.70 -1.99 -12.02
C PRO A 312 -12.67 -3.07 -12.41
N GLU A 313 -13.07 -4.32 -12.33
CA GLU A 313 -12.15 -5.46 -12.46
C GLU A 313 -11.40 -5.48 -13.79
N GLU A 314 -12.09 -5.16 -14.88
CA GLU A 314 -11.54 -5.09 -16.23
C GLU A 314 -10.45 -4.01 -16.38
N HIS A 315 -10.41 -3.05 -15.45
CA HIS A 315 -9.42 -1.97 -15.43
C HIS A 315 -8.34 -2.16 -14.36
N ARG A 316 -8.33 -3.29 -13.64
CA ARG A 316 -7.41 -3.56 -12.52
C ARG A 316 -5.93 -3.48 -12.85
N GLU A 317 -5.55 -3.64 -14.12
CA GLU A 317 -4.13 -3.61 -14.52
C GLU A 317 -3.59 -2.20 -14.81
N HIS A 318 -4.47 -1.19 -14.87
CA HIS A 318 -4.05 0.20 -15.02
C HIS A 318 -3.52 0.77 -13.71
N GLY A 319 -2.57 1.72 -13.83
CA GLY A 319 -1.96 2.40 -12.69
C GLY A 319 -2.46 3.84 -12.52
N LEU A 320 -3.13 4.41 -13.52
CA LEU A 320 -3.61 5.79 -13.52
C LEU A 320 -5.03 5.87 -14.03
N PHE A 321 -5.81 6.78 -13.46
CA PHE A 321 -7.21 7.00 -13.79
C PHE A 321 -7.49 8.50 -13.87
N HIS A 322 -8.41 8.87 -14.74
CA HIS A 322 -9.05 10.18 -14.74
C HIS A 322 -10.31 10.13 -13.88
N VAL A 323 -10.65 11.24 -13.23
CA VAL A 323 -11.92 11.43 -12.54
C VAL A 323 -12.78 12.40 -13.34
N ASN A 324 -14.10 12.23 -13.30
CA ASN A 324 -15.04 13.17 -13.91
C ASN A 324 -14.89 14.57 -13.28
N GLU A 325 -14.43 15.55 -14.07
CA GLU A 325 -14.08 16.91 -13.60
C GLU A 325 -15.27 17.64 -12.95
N ALA A 326 -16.50 17.37 -13.39
CA ALA A 326 -17.72 17.95 -12.80
C ALA A 326 -18.01 17.50 -11.36
N GLU A 327 -17.30 16.45 -10.90
CA GLU A 327 -17.46 15.86 -9.57
C GLU A 327 -16.21 16.08 -8.69
N GLU A 328 -15.18 16.73 -9.25
CA GLU A 328 -14.09 17.32 -8.47
C GLU A 328 -14.60 18.62 -7.84
N ASP A 329 -14.54 18.72 -6.51
CA ASP A 329 -14.86 19.98 -5.84
C ASP A 329 -13.71 20.96 -6.11
N ASP A 330 -13.97 21.94 -6.99
CA ASP A 330 -12.99 22.93 -7.44
C ASP A 330 -12.35 23.76 -6.32
N HIS A 331 -12.89 23.69 -5.11
CA HIS A 331 -12.42 24.43 -3.94
C HIS A 331 -11.47 23.64 -3.02
N VAL A 332 -11.33 22.32 -3.20
CA VAL A 332 -10.46 21.50 -2.34
C VAL A 332 -9.08 21.34 -2.96
N VAL A 333 -8.10 22.06 -2.42
CA VAL A 333 -6.69 21.86 -2.77
C VAL A 333 -6.21 20.54 -2.15
N PRO A 334 -5.75 19.56 -2.96
CA PRO A 334 -5.26 18.30 -2.41
C PRO A 334 -4.12 18.52 -1.42
N GLN A 335 -4.08 17.78 -0.32
CA GLN A 335 -2.95 17.84 0.62
C GLN A 335 -1.63 17.41 -0.05
N HIS A 336 -1.71 16.37 -0.89
CA HIS A 336 -0.57 15.81 -1.62
C HIS A 336 -0.79 15.87 -3.15
N PRO A 337 -0.76 17.07 -3.80
CA PRO A 337 -1.11 17.19 -5.22
C PRO A 337 -0.25 16.37 -6.18
N ARG A 338 1.01 16.09 -5.82
CA ARG A 338 1.92 15.27 -6.64
C ARG A 338 1.72 13.78 -6.43
N GLY A 339 0.92 13.34 -5.46
CA GLY A 339 0.78 11.93 -5.09
C GLY A 339 2.13 11.25 -4.89
N GLY A 340 2.25 9.98 -5.23
CA GLY A 340 3.48 9.19 -5.12
C GLY A 340 3.38 8.09 -4.08
N HIS A 341 4.39 7.24 -4.10
CA HIS A 341 4.41 5.99 -3.33
C HIS A 341 4.34 6.17 -1.80
N ASN A 342 4.64 7.35 -1.27
CA ASN A 342 4.67 7.57 0.19
C ASN A 342 3.41 8.30 0.70
N TYR A 343 2.38 8.44 -0.14
CA TYR A 343 1.18 9.24 0.14
C TYR A 343 -0.11 8.43 -0.02
N TYR A 344 -0.36 7.56 0.95
CA TYR A 344 -1.57 6.75 1.09
C TYR A 344 -2.43 7.26 2.24
N ASN A 345 -3.74 7.04 2.18
CA ASN A 345 -4.69 7.31 3.27
C ASN A 345 -4.65 8.75 3.83
N GLY A 346 -4.27 9.71 2.99
CA GLY A 346 -4.14 11.11 3.42
C GLY A 346 -3.01 11.38 4.41
N ARG A 347 -2.06 10.43 4.57
CA ARG A 347 -0.90 10.58 5.46
C ARG A 347 0.38 10.86 4.68
N ASP A 348 1.28 11.57 5.37
CA ASP A 348 2.62 11.88 4.91
C ASP A 348 3.61 10.89 5.57
N MET A 349 3.86 9.76 4.88
CA MET A 349 4.77 8.74 5.39
C MET A 349 6.23 9.25 5.45
N GLU A 350 6.59 10.29 4.67
CA GLU A 350 7.91 10.94 4.76
C GLU A 350 8.07 11.70 6.07
N LYS A 351 7.01 12.39 6.51
CA LYS A 351 6.98 13.06 7.83
C LYS A 351 7.15 12.04 8.95
N PHE A 352 6.42 10.92 8.90
CA PHE A 352 6.58 9.82 9.87
C PHE A 352 8.02 9.30 9.88
N ALA A 353 8.54 8.87 8.72
CA ALA A 353 9.88 8.29 8.62
C ALA A 353 10.97 9.24 9.13
N ARG A 354 10.91 10.52 8.74
CA ARG A 354 11.86 11.54 9.20
C ARG A 354 11.83 11.73 10.72
N ARG A 355 10.63 11.79 11.31
CA ARG A 355 10.48 11.92 12.76
C ARG A 355 10.91 10.65 13.49
N ALA A 356 10.67 9.48 12.93
CA ALA A 356 11.13 8.22 13.51
C ALA A 356 12.66 8.10 13.51
N ILE A 357 13.35 8.62 12.48
CA ILE A 357 14.81 8.75 12.48
C ILE A 357 15.29 9.69 13.60
N TRP A 358 14.64 10.85 13.77
CA TRP A 358 14.98 11.77 14.88
C TRP A 358 14.76 11.14 16.25
N LEU A 359 13.73 10.29 16.38
CA LEU A 359 13.48 9.53 17.61
C LEU A 359 14.62 8.53 17.86
N GLU A 360 15.04 7.76 16.86
CA GLU A 360 16.17 6.83 16.99
C GLU A 360 17.45 7.56 17.41
N GLU A 361 17.78 8.68 16.76
CA GLU A 361 18.93 9.52 17.15
C GLU A 361 18.82 10.01 18.59
N ALA A 362 17.63 10.47 18.99
CA ALA A 362 17.38 10.91 20.36
C ALA A 362 17.57 9.77 21.36
N LEU A 363 17.12 8.54 21.06
CA LEU A 363 17.25 7.40 21.95
C LEU A 363 18.69 6.94 22.20
N ARG A 364 19.62 7.23 21.28
CA ARG A 364 21.05 6.86 21.42
C ARG A 364 21.84 7.78 22.37
N GLY A 365 21.32 8.96 22.72
CA GLY A 365 22.00 9.92 23.59
C GLY A 365 21.87 9.64 25.09
N GLU A 366 22.71 10.27 25.90
CA GLU A 366 22.64 10.24 27.37
C GLU A 366 21.61 11.25 27.92
N GLY A 367 20.86 10.86 28.98
CA GLY A 367 19.82 11.68 29.63
C GLY A 367 18.40 11.46 29.09
N ASP A 368 17.49 12.42 29.25
CA ASP A 368 16.10 12.30 28.77
C ASP A 368 15.99 12.43 27.24
N TRP A 369 15.61 11.32 26.58
CA TRP A 369 15.41 11.28 25.12
C TRP A 369 14.28 12.20 24.66
N LYS A 370 13.29 12.47 25.50
CA LYS A 370 12.14 13.31 25.17
C LYS A 370 12.54 14.77 24.99
N GLU A 371 13.44 15.27 25.82
CA GLU A 371 14.00 16.62 25.69
C GLU A 371 14.86 16.75 24.43
N ARG A 372 15.73 15.75 24.18
CA ARG A 372 16.55 15.70 22.96
C ARG A 372 15.69 15.68 21.69
N TYR A 373 14.63 14.88 21.68
CA TYR A 373 13.71 14.80 20.56
C TYR A 373 13.01 16.14 20.32
N ARG A 374 12.46 16.78 21.36
CA ARG A 374 11.81 18.10 21.23
C ARG A 374 12.79 19.18 20.75
N ALA A 375 14.02 19.18 21.23
CA ALA A 375 15.07 20.08 20.75
C ALA A 375 15.38 19.85 19.26
N LYS A 376 15.41 18.58 18.82
CA LYS A 376 15.57 18.24 17.40
C LYS A 376 14.39 18.74 16.56
N VAL A 377 13.16 18.52 17.00
CA VAL A 377 11.95 19.01 16.31
C VAL A 377 12.00 20.54 16.19
N ALA A 378 12.29 21.27 17.27
CA ALA A 378 12.37 22.74 17.26
C ALA A 378 13.41 23.30 16.28
N LYS A 379 14.52 22.58 16.05
CA LYS A 379 15.55 22.97 15.07
C LYS A 379 15.09 22.82 13.61
N HIS A 380 14.10 21.97 13.36
CA HIS A 380 13.61 21.60 12.02
C HIS A 380 12.15 22.02 11.77
N SER A 381 11.55 22.78 12.69
CA SER A 381 10.17 23.29 12.61
C SER A 381 10.06 24.56 11.77
#